data_AF-A0A183K270-F1
#
_entry.id   AF-A0A183K270-F1
#
_cell.length_a   1.000
_cell.length_b   1.000
_cell.length_c   1.000
_cell.angle_alpha   90.00
_cell.angle_beta   90.00
_cell.angle_gamma   90.00
#
_symmetry.space_group_name_H-M   'P 1'
#
loop_
_entity.id
_entity.type
_entity.pdbx_description
1 polymer ?
#
loop_
_entity_poly.entity_id
_entity_poly.type
_entity_poly.pdbx_seq_one_letter_code
_entity_poly.pdbx_strand_id
1 'polypeptide(L)'
;MSLSEADLIPRVYNSEEDNQLFSIPTTMANIQSTNITWYTIGPRRLAKEYFMLTFQFEEAFKLESLIPIEQSLCSGEHIGGFHFTCELFGITIYSNQFSQLMQVKFNPIEQTFYIKSTVDILRIYFVHITPLVIKFCFGSHVLAHATVPVEQLIPFNDHILQNTAVLNRSFDMTLPPIAVARNQEVILPHGFCAFEFAASPEELYFGLPSWFELYVSIFVKFPPSI
;
A
#
# COMPACT_ATOMS: atom_id res chain seq x y z
N MET A 1 3.66 -9.18 27.31
CA MET A 1 2.27 -8.73 27.13
C MET A 1 1.87 -9.10 25.71
N SER A 2 0.77 -9.82 25.51
CA SER A 2 0.22 -10.06 24.18
C SER A 2 -0.48 -8.79 23.69
N LEU A 3 -0.09 -8.30 22.51
CA LEU A 3 -0.80 -7.21 21.83
C LEU A 3 -2.15 -7.73 21.32
N SER A 4 -3.20 -6.94 21.47
CA SER A 4 -4.52 -7.24 20.88
C SER A 4 -4.63 -6.60 19.49
N GLU A 5 -5.57 -7.06 18.66
CA GLU A 5 -5.86 -6.42 17.37
C GLU A 5 -6.26 -4.95 17.52
N ALA A 6 -7.00 -4.62 18.59
CA ALA A 6 -7.37 -3.25 18.91
C ALA A 6 -6.16 -2.34 19.22
N ASP A 7 -5.04 -2.91 19.68
CA ASP A 7 -3.81 -2.17 19.90
C ASP A 7 -3.15 -1.75 18.57
N LEU A 8 -3.38 -2.51 17.50
CA LEU A 8 -2.80 -2.29 16.16
C LEU A 8 -3.58 -1.29 15.31
N ILE A 9 -4.80 -0.93 15.71
CA ILE A 9 -5.59 0.10 15.02
C ILE A 9 -4.89 1.47 15.22
N PRO A 10 -4.45 2.14 14.14
CA PRO A 10 -3.85 3.46 14.26
C PRO A 10 -4.84 4.48 14.81
N ARG A 11 -4.41 5.23 15.83
CA ARG A 11 -5.23 6.27 16.48
C ARG A 11 -4.61 7.64 16.29
N VAL A 12 -5.42 8.65 15.97
CA VAL A 12 -4.94 10.03 15.97
C VAL A 12 -4.43 10.38 17.37
N TYR A 13 -3.21 10.89 17.43
CA TYR A 13 -2.56 11.30 18.66
C TYR A 13 -3.02 12.71 19.04
N ASN A 14 -3.64 12.84 20.21
CA ASN A 14 -4.07 14.10 20.78
C ASN A 14 -3.12 14.49 21.93
N SER A 15 -2.40 15.59 21.77
CA SER A 15 -1.43 16.08 22.78
C SER A 15 -2.09 16.52 24.09
N GLU A 16 -3.38 16.87 24.08
CA GLU A 16 -4.11 17.33 25.26
C GLU A 16 -4.34 16.23 26.31
N GLU A 17 -4.25 14.96 25.93
CA GLU A 17 -4.43 13.82 26.86
C GLU A 17 -3.13 13.42 27.57
N ASP A 18 -1.97 13.80 27.04
CA ASP A 18 -0.66 13.50 27.61
C ASP A 18 -0.03 14.81 28.14
N ASN A 19 -0.19 15.08 29.45
CA ASN A 19 0.43 16.21 30.19
C ASN A 19 1.99 16.15 30.25
N GLN A 20 2.68 15.65 29.23
CA GLN A 20 4.14 15.58 29.16
C GLN A 20 4.65 16.50 28.06
N LEU A 21 5.55 17.42 28.44
CA LEU A 21 6.20 18.38 27.55
C LEU A 21 6.68 17.69 26.27
N PHE A 22 6.13 18.14 25.14
CA PHE A 22 6.59 17.79 23.80
C PHE A 22 8.00 18.32 23.59
N SER A 23 8.99 17.43 23.51
CA SER A 23 10.27 17.71 22.85
C SER A 23 10.28 16.92 21.55
N ILE A 24 9.79 17.54 20.46
CA ILE A 24 10.04 17.04 19.10
C ILE A 24 11.57 17.01 18.94
N PRO A 25 12.19 15.90 18.51
CA PRO A 25 13.63 15.86 18.27
C PRO A 25 14.04 17.00 17.34
N THR A 26 15.08 17.75 17.70
CA THR A 26 15.50 18.98 17.01
C THR A 26 15.80 18.76 15.51
N THR A 27 16.11 17.52 15.10
CA THR A 27 16.31 17.13 13.70
C THR A 27 15.02 17.04 12.89
N MET A 28 13.84 17.05 13.53
CA MET A 28 12.50 17.21 12.93
C MET A 28 11.87 18.57 13.27
N ALA A 29 12.57 19.45 14.00
CA ALA A 29 12.04 20.74 14.45
C ALA A 29 11.90 21.79 13.34
N ASN A 30 12.39 21.52 12.13
CA ASN A 30 12.10 22.37 10.95
C ASN A 30 10.68 22.18 10.40
N ILE A 31 9.89 21.26 10.96
CA ILE A 31 8.47 21.17 10.65
C ILE A 31 7.67 22.06 11.63
N GLN A 32 8.06 23.33 11.71
CA GLN A 32 7.23 24.35 12.33
C GLN A 32 6.24 24.86 11.28
N SER A 33 4.95 24.76 11.61
CA SER A 33 3.77 25.28 10.90
C SER A 33 3.20 24.46 9.74
N THR A 34 2.51 23.35 10.03
CA THR A 34 1.30 22.87 9.32
C THR A 34 0.60 21.81 10.18
N ASN A 35 -0.71 21.59 9.99
CA ASN A 35 -1.54 20.64 10.74
C ASN A 35 -1.10 19.18 10.53
N ILE A 36 -0.01 18.76 11.17
CA ILE A 36 0.48 17.39 11.09
C ILE A 36 -0.36 16.51 12.00
N THR A 37 -0.96 15.48 11.41
CA THR A 37 -1.68 14.44 12.14
C THR A 37 -0.70 13.33 12.49
N TRP A 38 -0.49 13.14 13.80
CA TRP A 38 0.29 12.02 14.33
C TRP A 38 -0.63 10.83 14.59
N TYR A 39 -0.13 9.63 14.33
CA TYR A 39 -0.81 8.37 14.61
C TYR A 39 -0.06 7.61 15.70
N THR A 40 -0.77 7.04 16.66
CA THR A 40 -0.19 6.09 17.62
C THR A 40 -0.60 4.68 17.24
N ILE A 41 0.37 3.78 17.12
CA ILE A 41 0.14 2.35 16.95
C ILE A 41 0.71 1.62 18.17
N GLY A 42 -0.08 0.70 18.72
CA GLY A 42 0.24 -0.03 19.93
C GLY A 42 -0.12 0.69 21.24
N PRO A 43 0.17 0.05 22.38
CA PRO A 43 -0.16 0.58 23.70
C PRO A 43 0.63 1.86 23.99
N ARG A 44 -0.05 2.90 24.48
CA ARG A 44 0.57 4.23 24.75
C ARG A 44 1.80 4.16 25.66
N ARG A 45 1.84 3.22 26.61
CA ARG A 45 2.98 3.04 27.53
C ARG A 45 4.24 2.48 26.85
N LEU A 46 4.07 1.82 25.71
CA LEU A 46 5.14 1.17 24.97
C LEU A 46 5.58 2.01 23.76
N ALA A 47 4.64 2.66 23.07
CA ALA A 47 4.91 3.55 21.94
C ALA A 47 5.66 4.82 22.38
N LYS A 48 6.98 4.85 22.19
CA LYS A 48 7.85 5.93 22.66
C LYS A 48 8.68 6.59 21.57
N GLU A 49 8.77 5.96 20.41
CA GLU A 49 9.60 6.38 19.29
C GLU A 49 8.74 7.00 18.19
N TYR A 50 9.35 7.88 17.40
CA TYR A 50 8.69 8.60 16.31
C TYR A 50 9.25 8.16 14.96
N PHE A 51 8.36 7.79 14.05
CA PHE A 51 8.65 7.26 12.73
C PHE A 51 7.94 8.09 11.66
N MET A 52 8.49 8.07 10.46
CA MET A 52 7.84 8.64 9.28
C MET A 52 7.68 7.54 8.24
N LEU A 53 6.45 7.25 7.84
CA LEU A 53 6.12 6.30 6.79
C LEU A 53 5.70 7.06 5.55
N THR A 54 6.36 6.83 4.43
CA THR A 54 6.05 7.48 3.15
C THR A 54 5.66 6.44 2.11
N PHE A 55 4.53 6.64 1.44
CA PHE A 55 4.03 5.80 0.34
C PHE A 55 4.04 6.59 -0.97
N GLN A 56 4.46 5.94 -2.06
CA GLN A 56 4.58 6.55 -3.39
C GLN A 56 4.22 5.55 -4.50
N PHE A 57 3.43 6.01 -5.46
CA PHE A 57 3.34 5.38 -6.78
C PHE A 57 4.50 5.87 -7.65
N GLU A 58 5.23 4.98 -8.31
CA GLU A 58 6.35 5.36 -9.17
C GLU A 58 6.01 5.27 -10.65
N GLU A 59 5.84 4.05 -11.16
CA GLU A 59 5.55 3.78 -12.58
C GLU A 59 4.64 2.56 -12.73
N ALA A 60 3.91 2.49 -13.84
CA ALA A 60 3.13 1.31 -14.22
C ALA A 60 3.28 1.01 -15.72
N PHE A 61 3.25 -0.26 -16.09
CA PHE A 61 3.47 -0.72 -17.47
C PHE A 61 2.40 -1.70 -17.95
N LYS A 62 2.13 -1.67 -19.27
CA LYS A 62 1.32 -2.65 -20.01
C LYS A 62 -0.13 -2.81 -19.51
N LEU A 63 -0.74 -1.75 -18.99
CA LEU A 63 -2.07 -1.78 -18.38
C LEU A 63 -3.20 -2.01 -19.41
N GLU A 64 -2.93 -1.83 -20.70
CA GLU A 64 -3.92 -1.95 -21.79
C GLU A 64 -4.54 -3.34 -21.89
N SER A 65 -3.81 -4.39 -21.50
CA SER A 65 -4.33 -5.76 -21.56
C SER A 65 -5.23 -6.12 -20.38
N LEU A 66 -5.24 -5.27 -19.33
CA LEU A 66 -6.11 -5.39 -18.16
C LEU A 66 -7.49 -4.76 -18.41
N ILE A 67 -7.68 -4.11 -19.55
CA ILE A 67 -8.94 -3.46 -19.89
C ILE A 67 -9.86 -4.47 -20.57
N PRO A 68 -11.06 -4.73 -20.01
CA PRO A 68 -12.05 -5.56 -20.69
C PRO A 68 -12.38 -4.97 -22.07
N ILE A 69 -12.30 -5.78 -23.13
CA ILE A 69 -12.58 -5.36 -24.52
C ILE A 69 -14.09 -5.10 -24.76
N GLU A 70 -14.93 -5.32 -23.75
CA GLU A 70 -16.38 -5.28 -23.88
C GLU A 70 -16.94 -3.88 -23.58
N GLN A 71 -17.06 -3.08 -24.64
CA GLN A 71 -18.11 -2.10 -24.99
C GLN A 71 -18.73 -1.12 -23.95
N SER A 72 -18.39 -1.12 -22.66
CA SER A 72 -19.10 -0.30 -21.65
C SER A 72 -18.22 0.55 -20.73
N LEU A 73 -16.96 0.83 -21.06
CA LEU A 73 -16.28 1.98 -20.44
C LEU A 73 -16.89 3.31 -20.91
N CYS A 74 -17.70 3.28 -21.98
CA CYS A 74 -18.20 4.46 -22.70
C CYS A 74 -19.71 4.74 -22.55
N SER A 75 -20.45 4.03 -21.68
CA SER A 75 -21.91 4.22 -21.54
C SER A 75 -22.28 4.85 -20.18
N GLY A 76 -21.93 6.12 -20.01
CA GLY A 76 -22.31 6.91 -18.84
C GLY A 76 -21.35 8.09 -18.67
N GLU A 77 -21.86 9.24 -18.24
CA GLU A 77 -21.17 10.54 -18.10
C GLU A 77 -20.01 10.55 -17.09
N HIS A 78 -19.00 9.68 -17.25
CA HIS A 78 -17.88 9.56 -16.31
C HIS A 78 -16.66 10.32 -16.81
N ILE A 79 -16.49 11.52 -16.24
CA ILE A 79 -15.28 12.36 -16.26
C ILE A 79 -14.22 11.72 -15.34
N GLY A 80 -13.85 10.46 -15.58
CA GLY A 80 -12.95 9.70 -14.71
C GLY A 80 -11.84 9.03 -15.49
N GLY A 81 -10.62 9.56 -15.39
CA GLY A 81 -9.43 8.89 -15.94
C GLY A 81 -9.07 7.61 -15.18
N PHE A 82 -8.14 6.84 -15.74
CA PHE A 82 -7.53 5.73 -15.04
C PHE A 82 -6.73 6.23 -13.84
N HIS A 83 -6.76 5.50 -12.73
CA HIS A 83 -5.98 5.84 -11.54
C HIS A 83 -5.74 4.62 -10.66
N PHE A 84 -4.77 4.73 -9.76
CA PHE A 84 -4.53 3.76 -8.71
C PHE A 84 -5.07 4.25 -7.37
N THR A 85 -5.54 3.33 -6.55
CA THR A 85 -5.95 3.59 -5.16
C THR A 85 -5.39 2.57 -4.20
N CYS A 86 -5.08 3.02 -3.00
CA CYS A 86 -4.63 2.18 -1.89
C CYS A 86 -5.23 2.74 -0.59
N GLU A 87 -5.50 1.91 0.40
CA GLU A 87 -5.95 2.37 1.71
C GLU A 87 -4.87 2.09 2.77
N LEU A 88 -4.46 3.13 3.50
CA LEU A 88 -3.47 3.02 4.56
C LEU A 88 -3.84 3.99 5.69
N PHE A 89 -3.83 3.53 6.94
CA PHE A 89 -4.31 4.33 8.09
C PHE A 89 -5.78 4.80 7.98
N GLY A 90 -6.62 4.05 7.26
CA GLY A 90 -8.00 4.46 6.95
C GLY A 90 -8.10 5.65 6.00
N ILE A 91 -6.99 6.04 5.36
CA ILE A 91 -6.93 7.09 4.34
C ILE A 91 -6.77 6.43 2.98
N THR A 92 -7.65 6.78 2.04
CA THR A 92 -7.51 6.39 0.63
C THR A 92 -6.51 7.30 -0.06
N ILE A 93 -5.43 6.71 -0.56
CA ILE A 93 -4.38 7.35 -1.34
C ILE A 93 -4.71 7.16 -2.82
N TYR A 94 -4.59 8.22 -3.61
CA TYR A 94 -4.87 8.22 -5.05
C TYR A 94 -3.60 8.56 -5.84
N SER A 95 -3.41 7.90 -6.99
CA SER A 95 -2.50 8.41 -8.00
C SER A 95 -3.12 9.60 -8.73
N ASN A 96 -2.30 10.32 -9.50
CA ASN A 96 -2.84 11.18 -10.57
C ASN A 96 -3.67 10.35 -11.55
N GLN A 97 -4.68 10.98 -12.14
CA GLN A 97 -5.42 10.39 -13.25
C GLN A 97 -4.56 10.37 -14.52
N PHE A 98 -4.72 9.33 -15.33
CA PHE A 98 -4.01 9.16 -16.60
C PHE A 98 -4.92 8.53 -17.66
N SER A 99 -4.49 8.63 -18.92
CA SER A 99 -5.17 8.05 -20.09
C SER A 99 -4.29 7.08 -20.89
N GLN A 100 -2.96 7.25 -20.83
CA GLN A 100 -1.98 6.36 -21.46
C GLN A 100 -1.80 5.10 -20.60
N LEU A 101 -1.76 3.92 -21.21
CA LEU A 101 -1.75 2.63 -20.50
C LEU A 101 -0.48 1.79 -20.71
N MET A 102 0.25 2.05 -21.80
CA MET A 102 1.51 1.34 -22.13
C MET A 102 2.59 1.56 -21.07
N GLN A 103 2.74 2.82 -20.66
CA GLN A 103 3.67 3.26 -19.63
C GLN A 103 3.10 4.51 -18.98
N VAL A 104 3.05 4.50 -17.65
CA VAL A 104 2.61 5.61 -16.83
C VAL A 104 3.72 5.93 -15.86
N LYS A 105 4.18 7.17 -15.88
CA LYS A 105 5.10 7.68 -14.87
C LYS A 105 4.34 8.65 -13.98
N PHE A 106 4.31 8.35 -12.69
CA PHE A 106 3.67 9.22 -11.73
C PHE A 106 4.65 10.33 -11.33
N ASN A 107 4.13 11.54 -11.20
CA ASN A 107 4.82 12.52 -10.36
C ASN A 107 4.81 11.95 -8.94
N PRO A 108 5.92 12.02 -8.19
CA PRO A 108 6.00 11.51 -6.83
C PRO A 108 5.02 12.28 -5.94
N ILE A 109 3.79 11.78 -5.85
CA ILE A 109 2.83 12.18 -4.85
C ILE A 109 3.15 11.31 -3.65
N GLU A 110 3.83 11.93 -2.69
CA GLU A 110 4.23 11.27 -1.46
C GLU A 110 3.12 11.43 -0.44
N GLN A 111 2.49 10.34 -0.02
CA GLN A 111 1.67 10.35 1.17
C GLN A 111 2.55 9.99 2.36
N THR A 112 2.71 10.92 3.29
CA THR A 112 3.51 10.72 4.50
C THR A 112 2.63 10.64 5.73
N PHE A 113 2.90 9.65 6.59
CA PHE A 113 2.27 9.41 7.87
C PHE A 113 3.30 9.54 8.98
N TYR A 114 2.95 10.24 10.05
CA TYR A 114 3.80 10.43 11.21
C TYR A 114 3.32 9.53 12.34
N ILE A 115 4.16 8.63 12.81
CA ILE A 115 3.74 7.51 13.65
C ILE A 115 4.53 7.51 14.96
N LYS A 116 3.83 7.35 16.08
CA LYS A 116 4.40 7.07 17.40
C LYS A 116 4.20 5.59 17.72
N SER A 117 5.29 4.85 17.86
CA SER A 117 5.27 3.40 18.06
C SER A 117 6.60 2.89 18.65
N THR A 118 6.91 1.61 18.44
CA THR A 118 8.24 0.99 18.55
C THR A 118 8.46 0.12 17.31
N VAL A 119 9.70 -0.25 17.03
CA VAL A 119 10.03 -1.12 15.88
C VAL A 119 9.27 -2.44 15.92
N ASP A 120 9.20 -3.10 17.09
CA ASP A 120 8.53 -4.40 17.24
C ASP A 120 7.01 -4.29 17.00
N ILE A 121 6.39 -3.22 17.52
CA ILE A 121 4.96 -2.96 17.28
C ILE A 121 4.70 -2.68 15.80
N LEU A 122 5.58 -1.93 15.13
CA LEU A 122 5.45 -1.66 13.69
C LEU A 122 5.60 -2.94 12.86
N ARG A 123 6.54 -3.82 13.20
CA ARG A 123 6.68 -5.15 12.55
C ARG A 123 5.38 -5.94 12.66
N ILE A 124 4.81 -6.01 13.86
CA ILE A 124 3.55 -6.73 14.11
C ILE A 124 2.39 -6.07 13.34
N TYR A 125 2.33 -4.75 13.32
CA TYR A 125 1.36 -4.00 12.53
C TYR A 125 1.46 -4.31 11.03
N PHE A 126 2.67 -4.29 10.46
CA PHE A 126 2.86 -4.59 9.04
C PHE A 126 2.52 -6.04 8.69
N VAL A 127 2.81 -7.00 9.57
CA VAL A 127 2.30 -8.38 9.42
C VAL A 127 0.77 -8.41 9.40
N HIS A 128 0.11 -7.63 10.25
CA HIS A 128 -1.35 -7.59 10.35
C HIS A 128 -2.03 -6.98 9.12
N ILE A 129 -1.43 -5.96 8.50
CA ILE A 129 -2.01 -5.28 7.33
C ILE A 129 -1.57 -5.88 5.98
N THR A 130 -0.78 -6.95 6.01
CA THR A 130 -0.35 -7.65 4.80
C THR A 130 -1.43 -8.60 4.27
N PRO A 131 -1.61 -8.69 2.94
CA PRO A 131 -1.00 -7.83 1.92
C PRO A 131 -1.73 -6.49 1.80
N LEU A 132 -0.97 -5.42 1.54
CA LEU A 132 -1.56 -4.13 1.18
C LEU A 132 -2.07 -4.21 -0.26
N VAL A 133 -3.37 -3.98 -0.45
CA VAL A 133 -4.02 -4.08 -1.78
C VAL A 133 -4.06 -2.73 -2.47
N ILE A 134 -3.46 -2.68 -3.66
CA ILE A 134 -3.51 -1.52 -4.55
C ILE A 134 -4.45 -1.84 -5.72
N LYS A 135 -5.44 -1.00 -5.95
CA LYS A 135 -6.46 -1.18 -6.99
C LYS A 135 -6.15 -0.28 -8.18
N PHE A 136 -6.21 -0.84 -9.38
CA PHE A 136 -6.24 -0.10 -10.64
C PHE A 136 -7.69 0.12 -11.04
N CYS A 137 -8.08 1.38 -11.25
CA CYS A 137 -9.46 1.78 -11.42
C CYS A 137 -9.69 2.62 -12.68
N PHE A 138 -10.92 2.58 -13.19
CA PHE A 138 -11.47 3.55 -14.14
C PHE A 138 -12.78 4.09 -13.56
N GLY A 139 -12.81 5.38 -13.22
CA GLY A 139 -13.90 5.92 -12.40
C GLY A 139 -14.05 5.14 -11.09
N SER A 140 -15.25 4.66 -10.77
CA SER A 140 -15.50 3.84 -9.57
C SER A 140 -15.24 2.33 -9.78
N HIS A 141 -14.87 1.91 -10.98
CA HIS A 141 -14.71 0.50 -11.32
C HIS A 141 -13.28 0.04 -11.09
N VAL A 142 -13.11 -1.04 -10.32
CA VAL A 142 -11.83 -1.72 -10.16
C VAL A 142 -11.61 -2.66 -11.34
N LEU A 143 -10.52 -2.45 -12.08
CA LEU A 143 -10.12 -3.22 -13.25
C LEU A 143 -9.12 -4.32 -12.91
N ALA A 144 -8.25 -4.09 -11.93
CA ALA A 144 -7.25 -5.03 -11.47
C ALA A 144 -6.74 -4.62 -10.08
N HIS A 145 -5.95 -5.49 -9.44
CA HIS A 145 -5.27 -5.18 -8.18
C HIS A 145 -3.88 -5.80 -8.11
N ALA A 146 -2.99 -5.16 -7.36
CA ALA A 146 -1.70 -5.70 -6.94
C ALA A 146 -1.69 -5.87 -5.41
N THR A 147 -0.92 -6.85 -4.94
CA THR A 147 -0.70 -7.14 -3.52
C THR A 147 0.73 -6.82 -3.13
N VAL A 148 0.91 -5.94 -2.15
CA VAL A 148 2.22 -5.52 -1.64
C VAL A 148 2.47 -6.18 -0.27
N PRO A 149 3.53 -6.99 -0.10
CA PRO A 149 3.88 -7.64 1.16
C PRO A 149 4.62 -6.67 2.09
N VAL A 150 3.85 -5.80 2.75
CA VAL A 150 4.39 -4.73 3.62
C VAL A 150 5.03 -5.25 4.91
N GLU A 151 4.82 -6.51 5.28
CA GLU A 151 5.51 -7.20 6.36
C GLU A 151 7.03 -7.28 6.13
N GLN A 152 7.46 -7.21 4.86
CA GLN A 152 8.87 -7.20 4.48
C GLN A 152 9.53 -5.83 4.62
N LEU A 153 8.76 -4.78 4.95
CA LEU A 153 9.23 -3.40 5.01
C LEU A 153 10.28 -3.21 6.11
N ILE A 154 10.02 -3.70 7.33
CA ILE A 154 10.96 -3.63 8.44
C ILE A 154 11.56 -5.02 8.68
N PRO A 155 12.77 -5.32 8.18
CA PRO A 155 13.39 -6.62 8.38
C PRO A 155 13.70 -6.85 9.87
N PHE A 156 13.74 -8.12 10.29
CA PHE A 156 14.11 -8.52 11.66
C PHE A 156 15.58 -8.24 12.02
N ASN A 157 16.41 -7.85 11.06
CA ASN A 157 17.82 -7.56 11.30
C ASN A 157 17.98 -6.12 11.83
N ASP A 158 18.06 -5.99 13.15
CA ASP A 158 18.11 -4.72 13.86
C ASP A 158 19.33 -3.84 13.51
N HIS A 159 20.41 -4.42 12.97
CA HIS A 159 21.58 -3.66 12.51
C HIS A 159 21.26 -2.68 11.36
N ILE A 160 20.14 -2.88 10.65
CA ILE A 160 19.72 -2.06 9.50
C ILE A 160 18.86 -0.86 9.94
N LEU A 161 18.38 -0.82 11.19
CA LEU A 161 17.49 0.22 11.72
C LEU A 161 18.14 1.61 11.87
N GLN A 162 19.46 1.71 11.63
CA GLN A 162 20.16 2.99 11.53
C GLN A 162 19.86 3.74 10.22
N ASN A 163 19.31 3.05 9.20
CA ASN A 163 18.97 3.59 7.90
C ASN A 163 17.47 3.47 7.60
N THR A 164 16.96 4.30 6.68
CA THR A 164 15.58 4.19 6.20
C THR A 164 15.31 2.79 5.66
N ALA A 165 14.27 2.13 6.17
CA ALA A 165 13.77 0.86 5.64
C ALA A 165 12.99 1.14 4.35
N VAL A 166 13.24 0.36 3.30
CA VAL A 166 12.69 0.60 1.96
C VAL A 166 12.11 -0.67 1.36
N LEU A 167 10.87 -0.60 0.91
CA LEU A 167 10.25 -1.55 0.00
C LEU A 167 9.97 -0.83 -1.33
N ASN A 168 10.91 -0.94 -2.27
CA ASN A 168 10.79 -0.43 -3.64
C ASN A 168 10.96 -1.59 -4.62
N ARG A 169 9.85 -2.03 -5.21
CA ARG A 169 9.80 -3.16 -6.16
C ARG A 169 8.61 -3.00 -7.12
N SER A 170 8.60 -3.80 -8.18
CA SER A 170 7.40 -4.03 -8.98
C SER A 170 6.53 -5.13 -8.39
N PHE A 171 5.23 -4.99 -8.59
CA PHE A 171 4.21 -5.94 -8.17
C PHE A 171 3.30 -6.28 -9.35
N ASP A 172 3.00 -7.57 -9.50
CA ASP A 172 2.14 -8.07 -10.57
C ASP A 172 0.68 -7.64 -10.33
N MET A 173 0.04 -7.18 -11.41
CA MET A 173 -1.40 -6.88 -11.40
C MET A 173 -2.22 -8.12 -11.75
N THR A 174 -3.29 -8.34 -11.01
CA THR A 174 -4.24 -9.45 -11.20
C THR A 174 -5.66 -8.92 -11.44
N LEU A 175 -6.36 -9.52 -12.40
CA LEU A 175 -7.75 -9.18 -12.69
C LEU A 175 -8.66 -9.55 -11.51
N PRO A 176 -9.77 -8.81 -11.28
CA PRO A 176 -10.74 -9.17 -10.27
C PRO A 176 -11.33 -10.57 -10.56
N PRO A 177 -11.71 -11.33 -9.52
CA PRO A 177 -12.38 -12.62 -9.71
C PRO A 177 -13.64 -12.48 -10.56
N ILE A 178 -13.76 -13.32 -11.59
CA ILE A 178 -14.96 -13.40 -12.43
C ILE A 178 -15.81 -14.57 -11.94
N ALA A 179 -17.05 -14.28 -11.52
CA ALA A 179 -18.01 -15.33 -11.18
C ALA A 179 -18.56 -15.96 -12.47
N VAL A 180 -18.33 -17.27 -12.65
CA VAL A 180 -18.86 -18.04 -13.79
C VAL A 180 -20.06 -18.84 -13.31
N ALA A 181 -21.24 -18.56 -13.85
CA ALA A 181 -22.44 -19.33 -13.53
C ALA A 181 -22.37 -20.74 -14.13
N ARG A 182 -23.14 -21.68 -13.57
CA ARG A 182 -23.19 -23.05 -14.09
C ARG A 182 -23.66 -23.04 -15.55
N ASN A 183 -22.91 -23.72 -16.42
CA ASN A 183 -23.14 -23.79 -17.88
C ASN A 183 -22.95 -22.45 -18.62
N GLN A 184 -22.24 -21.49 -18.03
CA GLN A 184 -21.85 -20.27 -18.72
C GLN A 184 -20.44 -20.43 -19.30
N GLU A 185 -20.29 -20.14 -20.59
CA GLU A 185 -18.98 -19.97 -21.22
C GLU A 185 -18.56 -18.51 -21.10
N VAL A 186 -17.33 -18.28 -20.62
CA VAL A 186 -16.73 -16.94 -20.55
C VAL A 186 -15.36 -17.02 -21.22
N ILE A 187 -15.12 -16.08 -22.13
CA ILE A 187 -13.80 -15.90 -22.71
C ILE A 187 -13.03 -14.99 -21.75
N LEU A 188 -11.93 -15.50 -21.19
CA LEU A 188 -11.06 -14.70 -20.32
C LEU A 188 -9.98 -14.06 -21.20
N PRO A 189 -10.08 -12.76 -21.56
CA PRO A 189 -9.00 -12.08 -22.24
C PRO A 189 -7.82 -11.98 -21.25
N HIS A 190 -6.78 -12.78 -21.47
CA HIS A 190 -5.54 -12.79 -20.68
C HIS A 190 -5.69 -13.21 -19.20
N GLY A 191 -6.81 -13.81 -18.80
CA GLY A 191 -7.00 -14.33 -17.44
C GLY A 191 -6.39 -15.74 -17.28
N PHE A 192 -5.68 -15.98 -16.18
CA PHE A 192 -5.38 -17.34 -15.74
C PHE A 192 -6.55 -17.87 -14.93
N CYS A 193 -6.97 -19.10 -15.18
CA CYS A 193 -7.96 -19.78 -14.37
C CYS A 193 -7.22 -20.55 -13.27
N ALA A 194 -7.13 -19.97 -12.07
CA ALA A 194 -6.69 -20.72 -10.90
C ALA A 194 -7.85 -21.61 -10.46
N PHE A 195 -7.86 -22.85 -10.92
CA PHE A 195 -8.68 -23.88 -10.30
C PHE A 195 -8.05 -24.25 -8.97
N GLU A 196 -8.85 -24.44 -7.93
CA GLU A 196 -8.43 -24.99 -6.64
C GLU A 196 -8.16 -26.51 -6.79
N PHE A 197 -7.30 -26.88 -7.75
CA PHE A 197 -6.84 -28.23 -7.99
C PHE A 197 -5.30 -28.23 -7.99
N ALA A 198 -4.74 -28.62 -6.85
CA ALA A 198 -3.43 -29.28 -6.69
C ALA A 198 -2.19 -28.67 -7.39
N ALA A 199 -2.05 -27.34 -7.45
CA ALA A 199 -0.77 -26.70 -7.72
C ALA A 199 -0.43 -25.74 -6.58
N SER A 200 0.80 -25.75 -6.10
CA SER A 200 1.23 -24.80 -5.07
C SER A 200 1.36 -23.39 -5.71
N PRO A 201 1.16 -22.30 -4.95
CA PRO A 201 1.36 -20.94 -5.48
C PRO A 201 2.74 -20.77 -6.16
N GLU A 202 3.76 -21.43 -5.63
CA GLU A 202 5.14 -21.40 -6.13
C GLU A 202 5.27 -21.97 -7.56
N GLU A 203 4.48 -22.99 -7.92
CA GLU A 203 4.47 -23.60 -9.24
C GLU A 203 3.78 -22.70 -10.29
N LEU A 204 2.85 -21.84 -9.86
CA LEU A 204 2.15 -20.89 -10.72
C LEU A 204 3.03 -19.68 -11.08
N TYR A 205 3.90 -19.24 -10.17
CA TYR A 205 4.79 -18.08 -10.37
C TYR A 205 6.03 -18.37 -11.22
N PHE A 206 6.46 -19.63 -11.36
CA PHE A 206 7.79 -19.96 -11.92
C PHE A 206 7.88 -19.94 -13.46
N GLY A 207 6.80 -19.67 -14.19
CA GLY A 207 6.76 -19.88 -15.65
C GLY A 207 6.24 -18.72 -16.50
N LEU A 208 5.79 -17.62 -15.90
CA LEU A 208 5.12 -16.56 -16.64
C LEU A 208 5.96 -15.27 -16.62
N PRO A 209 6.21 -14.62 -17.77
CA PRO A 209 6.72 -13.26 -17.79
C PRO A 209 5.85 -12.39 -16.88
N SER A 210 6.44 -11.47 -16.10
CA SER A 210 5.64 -10.43 -15.44
C SER A 210 5.03 -9.57 -16.55
N TRP A 211 3.74 -9.77 -16.83
CA TRP A 211 3.08 -9.11 -17.96
C TRP A 211 2.59 -7.71 -17.57
N PHE A 212 2.41 -7.41 -16.27
CA PHE A 212 1.81 -6.17 -15.76
C PHE A 212 2.47 -5.72 -14.46
N GLU A 213 3.28 -4.67 -14.51
CA GLU A 213 4.09 -4.24 -13.37
C GLU A 213 3.63 -2.88 -12.86
N LEU A 214 3.38 -2.81 -11.55
CA LEU A 214 3.25 -1.55 -10.81
C LEU A 214 4.45 -1.39 -9.88
N TYR A 215 5.22 -0.33 -10.05
CA TYR A 215 6.31 0.06 -9.17
C TYR A 215 5.79 0.95 -8.04
N VAL A 216 6.09 0.52 -6.81
CA VAL A 216 5.67 1.21 -5.59
C VAL A 216 6.85 1.30 -4.65
N SER A 217 6.94 2.45 -4.01
CA SER A 217 7.93 2.73 -2.98
C SER A 217 7.27 3.01 -1.64
N ILE A 218 7.70 2.28 -0.61
CA ILE A 218 7.31 2.49 0.76
C ILE A 218 8.57 2.64 1.61
N PHE A 219 8.66 3.74 2.36
CA PHE A 219 9.82 4.07 3.18
C PHE A 219 9.42 4.24 4.64
N VAL A 220 10.19 3.68 5.57
CA VAL A 220 10.10 3.99 7.00
C VAL A 220 11.39 4.62 7.46
N LYS A 221 11.32 5.88 7.87
CA LYS A 221 12.44 6.58 8.50
C LYS A 221 12.36 6.40 10.02
N PHE A 222 13.44 5.86 10.57
CA PHE A 222 13.64 5.67 12.00
C PHE A 222 14.08 6.96 12.69
N PRO A 223 13.82 7.12 14.00
CA PRO A 223 14.40 8.21 14.76
C PRO A 223 15.94 8.09 14.74
N PRO A 224 16.68 9.22 14.75
CA PRO A 224 18.12 9.17 14.87
C PRO A 224 18.52 8.43 16.15
N SER A 225 19.44 7.47 16.03
CA SER A 225 20.03 6.79 17.18
C SER A 225 20.81 7.82 18.00
N ILE A 226 20.50 7.98 19.29
CA ILE A 226 21.27 8.79 20.24
C ILE A 226 22.45 7.97 20.75
#